data_AF-A0A4S8MP27-F1
#
_entry.id   AF-A0A4S8MP27-F1
#
_cell.length_a   1.000
_cell.length_b   1.000
_cell.length_c   1.000
_cell.angle_alpha   90.00
_cell.angle_beta   90.00
_cell.angle_gamma   90.00
#
_symmetry.space_group_name_H-M   'P 1'
#
loop_
_entity.id
_entity.type
_entity.pdbx_description
1 polymer ?
#
loop_
_entity_poly.entity_id
_entity_poly.type
_entity_poly.pdbx_seq_one_letter_code
_entity_poly.pdbx_strand_id
1 'polypeptide(L)'
;MYFSTLLKDAVIAIALGAAVEAAPNVFPVDAVGDVTAVRDETGTGATRIFYQDRNGTINRLCISSAPSQGGSQTCLDTTTRDVVPANEVLFGTPLAAMTVVNSAGQFGGSHVYFVKPDHTLGEFIANHNPTHGPGCVECIDREGYQVVPGSQVLYAIGTTSSKTFRRRVGFVSPGQPNTITEATWNIDTKQWSLAVLPD
;
A
#
# COMPACT_ATOMS: atom_id res chain seq x y z
N MET A 1 -76.34 -22.32 -23.69
CA MET A 1 -75.90 -20.93 -23.39
C MET A 1 -74.98 -20.98 -22.17
N TYR A 2 -73.76 -20.48 -22.37
CA TYR A 2 -72.73 -20.05 -21.41
C TYR A 2 -72.14 -21.04 -20.38
N PHE A 3 -70.97 -21.56 -20.79
CA PHE A 3 -69.80 -21.93 -20.00
C PHE A 3 -69.27 -20.78 -19.11
N SER A 4 -68.33 -21.12 -18.21
CA SER A 4 -67.32 -20.23 -17.61
C SER A 4 -67.84 -19.49 -16.37
N THR A 5 -67.20 -19.39 -15.21
CA THR A 5 -65.82 -19.56 -14.74
C THR A 5 -65.89 -19.14 -13.28
N LEU A 6 -65.16 -19.80 -12.37
CA LEU A 6 -64.52 -19.20 -11.18
C LEU A 6 -63.92 -20.33 -10.32
N LEU A 7 -63.04 -21.11 -10.96
CA LEU A 7 -61.91 -21.71 -10.25
C LEU A 7 -60.78 -20.69 -10.45
N LYS A 8 -60.67 -19.74 -9.53
CA LYS A 8 -59.68 -18.66 -9.47
C LYS A 8 -59.54 -18.34 -7.98
N ASP A 9 -58.40 -18.29 -7.33
CA ASP A 9 -57.01 -18.46 -7.66
C ASP A 9 -56.36 -18.74 -6.30
N ALA A 10 -55.54 -19.78 -6.18
CA ALA A 10 -54.66 -19.94 -5.03
C ALA A 10 -53.37 -20.61 -5.47
N VAL A 11 -52.64 -19.92 -6.36
CA VAL A 11 -51.22 -20.22 -6.58
C VAL A 11 -50.48 -19.62 -5.39
N ILE A 12 -50.12 -20.48 -4.43
CA ILE A 12 -49.14 -20.15 -3.40
C ILE A 12 -47.78 -20.07 -4.12
N ALA A 13 -47.35 -18.86 -4.45
CA ALA A 13 -45.99 -18.61 -4.90
C ALA A 13 -45.06 -18.75 -3.69
N ILE A 14 -44.37 -19.89 -3.58
CA ILE A 14 -43.22 -20.03 -2.69
C ILE A 14 -42.11 -19.19 -3.31
N ALA A 15 -41.90 -17.99 -2.77
CA ALA A 15 -40.71 -17.20 -3.08
C ALA A 15 -39.49 -17.95 -2.53
N LEU A 16 -38.82 -18.73 -3.39
CA LEU A 16 -37.43 -19.07 -3.17
C LEU A 16 -36.65 -17.77 -3.29
N GLY A 17 -36.44 -17.11 -2.15
CA GLY A 17 -35.44 -16.06 -2.03
C GLY A 17 -34.08 -16.69 -2.26
N ALA A 18 -33.65 -16.75 -3.52
CA ALA A 18 -32.24 -16.86 -3.83
C ALA A 18 -31.60 -15.63 -3.19
N ALA A 19 -30.87 -15.83 -2.09
CA ALA A 19 -29.93 -14.83 -1.65
C ALA A 19 -28.99 -14.62 -2.84
N VAL A 20 -29.14 -13.48 -3.53
CA VAL A 20 -28.18 -13.05 -4.53
C VAL A 20 -26.92 -12.76 -3.72
N GLU A 21 -26.02 -13.74 -3.62
CA GLU A 21 -24.66 -13.47 -3.22
C GLU A 21 -24.15 -12.41 -4.20
N ALA A 22 -23.88 -11.21 -3.67
CA ALA A 22 -23.32 -10.14 -4.47
C ALA A 22 -22.08 -10.71 -5.16
N ALA A 23 -22.01 -10.58 -6.49
CA ALA A 23 -20.88 -11.08 -7.25
C ALA A 23 -19.57 -10.56 -6.60
N PRO A 24 -18.55 -11.41 -6.42
CA PRO A 24 -17.32 -10.98 -5.80
C PRO A 24 -16.75 -9.82 -6.62
N ASN A 25 -16.41 -8.73 -5.93
CA ASN A 25 -15.66 -7.63 -6.52
C ASN A 25 -14.25 -8.16 -6.83
N VAL A 26 -14.01 -8.54 -8.10
CA VAL A 26 -12.72 -9.06 -8.58
C VAL A 26 -11.95 -7.95 -9.28
N PHE A 27 -10.65 -7.88 -9.00
CA PHE A 27 -9.77 -6.86 -9.55
C PHE A 27 -8.57 -7.52 -10.20
N PRO A 28 -8.34 -7.30 -11.50
CA PRO A 28 -7.14 -7.80 -12.15
C PRO A 28 -5.93 -7.05 -11.57
N VAL A 29 -5.04 -7.81 -10.95
CA VAL A 29 -3.74 -7.35 -10.50
C VAL A 29 -2.73 -8.12 -11.34
N ASP A 30 -1.95 -7.40 -12.14
CA ASP A 30 -0.87 -7.97 -12.94
C ASP A 30 0.48 -7.66 -12.31
N ALA A 31 0.60 -8.04 -11.04
CA ALA A 31 1.76 -7.72 -10.22
C ALA A 31 3.01 -8.49 -10.69
N VAL A 32 4.15 -7.79 -10.67
CA VAL A 32 5.48 -8.37 -10.80
C VAL A 32 6.21 -8.20 -9.48
N GLY A 33 6.66 -9.32 -8.90
CA GLY A 33 7.37 -9.31 -7.63
C GLY A 33 6.46 -9.18 -6.41
N ASP A 34 6.92 -8.42 -5.43
CA ASP A 34 6.28 -8.31 -4.13
C ASP A 34 4.99 -7.48 -4.17
N VAL A 35 4.06 -7.83 -3.28
CA VAL A 35 2.87 -7.03 -2.97
C VAL A 35 2.92 -6.69 -1.50
N THR A 36 2.74 -5.41 -1.16
CA THR A 36 2.71 -4.95 0.22
C THR A 36 1.38 -4.28 0.53
N ALA A 37 0.95 -4.35 1.79
CA ALA A 37 -0.31 -3.78 2.22
C ALA A 37 -0.18 -3.14 3.59
N VAL A 38 -0.92 -2.07 3.80
CA VAL A 38 -0.96 -1.32 5.05
C VAL A 38 -2.38 -0.93 5.40
N ARG A 39 -2.64 -0.79 6.70
CA ARG A 39 -3.91 -0.28 7.21
C ARG A 39 -4.08 1.18 6.82
N ASP A 40 -5.24 1.51 6.26
CA ASP A 40 -5.70 2.88 6.13
C ASP A 40 -6.61 3.19 7.34
N GLU A 41 -6.31 4.27 8.05
CA GLU A 41 -7.00 4.63 9.30
C GLU A 41 -8.25 5.49 9.05
N THR A 42 -8.56 5.79 7.78
CA THR A 42 -9.72 6.61 7.41
C THR A 42 -11.05 5.85 7.38
N GLY A 43 -11.04 4.52 7.51
CA GLY A 43 -12.24 3.67 7.49
C GLY A 43 -12.11 2.36 8.28
N THR A 44 -13.23 1.67 8.50
CA THR A 44 -13.27 0.41 9.26
C THR A 44 -12.65 -0.74 8.45
N GLY A 45 -11.41 -1.11 8.78
CA GLY A 45 -10.67 -2.12 8.04
C GLY A 45 -10.22 -1.65 6.65
N ALA A 46 -10.12 -0.33 6.46
CA ALA A 46 -9.61 0.22 5.22
C ALA A 46 -8.15 -0.20 5.02
N THR A 47 -7.77 -0.47 3.77
CA THR A 47 -6.46 -1.04 3.42
C THR A 47 -5.95 -0.36 2.15
N ARG A 48 -4.64 -0.14 2.11
CA ARG A 48 -3.93 0.24 0.89
C ARG A 48 -3.01 -0.89 0.50
N ILE A 49 -3.12 -1.31 -0.76
CA ILE A 49 -2.28 -2.37 -1.33
C ILE A 49 -1.43 -1.73 -2.41
N PHE A 50 -0.14 -2.05 -2.41
CA PHE A 50 0.84 -1.54 -3.36
C PHE A 50 1.51 -2.71 -4.07
N TYR A 51 1.67 -2.57 -5.39
CA TYR A 51 2.30 -3.57 -6.25
C TYR A 51 2.91 -2.90 -7.47
N GLN A 52 3.93 -3.51 -8.06
CA GLN A 52 4.45 -3.09 -9.37
C GLN A 52 3.72 -3.85 -10.48
N ASP A 53 3.28 -3.18 -11.54
CA ASP A 53 2.68 -3.85 -12.71
C ASP A 53 3.72 -4.27 -13.76
N ARG A 54 3.29 -4.98 -14.81
CA ARG A 54 4.17 -5.36 -15.93
C ARG A 54 4.78 -4.19 -16.71
N ASN A 55 4.23 -2.98 -16.60
CA ASN A 55 4.82 -1.80 -17.20
C ASN A 55 5.94 -1.21 -16.31
N GLY A 56 6.15 -1.74 -15.11
CA GLY A 56 7.14 -1.29 -14.15
C GLY A 56 6.65 -0.19 -13.21
N THR A 57 5.38 0.22 -13.32
CA THR A 57 4.78 1.26 -12.49
C THR A 57 4.35 0.69 -11.15
N ILE A 58 4.63 1.39 -10.04
CA ILE A 58 4.00 1.06 -8.76
C ILE A 58 2.59 1.62 -8.77
N ASN A 59 1.64 0.73 -8.51
CA ASN A 59 0.22 0.98 -8.43
C ASN A 59 -0.26 0.88 -6.98
N ARG A 60 -1.36 1.56 -6.69
CA ARG A 60 -2.05 1.54 -5.41
C ARG A 60 -3.52 1.15 -5.60
N LEU A 61 -3.99 0.22 -4.77
CA LEU A 61 -5.41 -0.04 -4.56
C LEU A 61 -5.81 0.50 -3.20
N CYS A 62 -6.91 1.24 -3.15
CA CYS A 62 -7.52 1.72 -1.91
C CYS A 62 -8.80 0.94 -1.67
N ILE A 63 -8.95 0.39 -0.48
CA ILE A 63 -10.13 -0.35 -0.04
C ILE A 63 -10.70 0.43 1.14
N SER A 64 -11.91 0.98 1.01
CA SER A 64 -12.50 1.91 1.99
C SER A 64 -13.04 1.24 3.26
N SER A 65 -13.32 -0.06 3.20
CA SER A 65 -13.62 -0.90 4.36
C SER A 65 -13.26 -2.35 4.04
N ALA A 66 -13.16 -3.22 5.05
CA ALA A 66 -12.83 -4.62 4.83
C ALA A 66 -13.71 -5.22 3.69
N PRO A 67 -13.16 -6.02 2.77
CA PRO A 67 -13.94 -6.58 1.65
C PRO A 67 -15.21 -7.32 2.10
N SER A 68 -15.17 -7.98 3.26
CA SER A 68 -16.32 -8.63 3.90
C SER A 68 -17.44 -7.68 4.34
N GLN A 69 -17.20 -6.37 4.33
CA GLN A 69 -18.14 -5.31 4.70
C GLN A 69 -18.60 -4.49 3.48
N GLY A 70 -18.29 -4.93 2.26
CA GLY A 70 -18.73 -4.27 1.03
C GLY A 70 -17.98 -2.98 0.70
N GLY A 71 -16.71 -2.87 1.12
CA GLY A 71 -15.88 -1.70 0.84
C GLY A 71 -15.75 -1.36 -0.65
N SER A 72 -15.72 -0.07 -0.94
CA SER A 72 -15.48 0.46 -2.28
C SER A 72 -13.99 0.59 -2.58
N GLN A 73 -13.66 0.61 -3.87
CA GLN A 73 -12.30 0.79 -4.35
C GLN A 73 -11.98 2.22 -4.79
N THR A 74 -12.31 3.19 -3.95
CA THR A 74 -12.07 4.59 -4.26
C THR A 74 -10.88 5.09 -3.45
N CYS A 75 -9.79 5.45 -4.13
CA CYS A 75 -8.77 6.29 -3.53
C CYS A 75 -9.35 7.70 -3.40
N LEU A 76 -9.59 8.15 -2.17
CA LEU A 76 -10.21 9.46 -1.91
C LEU A 76 -9.25 10.64 -2.18
N ASP A 77 -7.95 10.35 -2.33
CA ASP A 77 -6.88 11.33 -2.46
C ASP A 77 -6.37 11.50 -3.90
N THR A 78 -6.62 10.56 -4.83
CA THR A 78 -6.22 10.69 -6.24
C THR A 78 -7.22 10.04 -7.20
N THR A 79 -7.33 10.59 -8.40
CA THR A 79 -8.09 9.98 -9.52
C THR A 79 -7.33 8.86 -10.23
N THR A 80 -6.02 8.71 -9.98
CA THR A 80 -5.15 7.71 -10.61
C THR A 80 -4.70 6.64 -9.63
N ARG A 81 -4.61 5.39 -10.12
CA ARG A 81 -4.05 4.23 -9.40
C ARG A 81 -2.52 4.22 -9.40
N ASP A 82 -1.93 4.82 -10.42
CA ASP A 82 -0.49 4.94 -10.63
C ASP A 82 0.08 5.89 -9.57
N VAL A 83 1.07 5.41 -8.81
CA VAL A 83 1.67 6.17 -7.70
C VAL A 83 3.15 6.46 -7.91
N VAL A 84 3.89 5.62 -8.64
CA VAL A 84 5.29 5.89 -9.02
C VAL A 84 5.53 5.43 -10.46
N PRO A 85 6.00 6.31 -11.36
CA PRO A 85 6.20 5.95 -12.77
C PRO A 85 7.36 4.98 -12.96
N ALA A 86 7.27 4.14 -13.99
CA ALA A 86 8.23 3.05 -14.24
C ALA A 86 9.70 3.48 -14.38
N ASN A 87 9.98 4.72 -14.79
CA ASN A 87 11.35 5.23 -14.90
C ASN A 87 12.00 5.54 -13.55
N GLU A 88 11.24 5.57 -12.46
CA GLU A 88 11.74 5.79 -11.10
C GLU A 88 11.93 4.48 -10.33
N VAL A 89 11.44 3.35 -10.85
CA VAL A 89 11.34 2.09 -10.11
C VAL A 89 12.15 1.00 -10.80
N LEU A 90 12.97 0.26 -10.05
CA LEU A 90 13.61 -0.94 -10.57
C LEU A 90 12.55 -2.00 -10.89
N PHE A 91 12.63 -2.62 -12.06
CA PHE A 91 11.69 -3.70 -12.41
C PHE A 91 11.89 -4.92 -11.51
N GLY A 92 10.80 -5.46 -10.96
CA GLY A 92 10.82 -6.54 -9.96
C GLY A 92 11.40 -6.12 -8.61
N THR A 93 11.26 -4.84 -8.24
CA THR A 93 11.78 -4.32 -6.98
C THR A 93 11.06 -4.92 -5.76
N PRO A 94 11.75 -5.21 -4.64
CA PRO A 94 11.08 -5.50 -3.39
C PRO A 94 10.30 -4.26 -2.93
N LEU A 95 9.13 -4.49 -2.31
CA LEU A 95 8.26 -3.42 -1.82
C LEU A 95 8.04 -3.58 -0.32
N ALA A 96 8.18 -2.47 0.40
CA ALA A 96 7.79 -2.40 1.80
C ALA A 96 6.94 -1.16 2.04
N ALA A 97 5.95 -1.26 2.91
CA ALA A 97 5.11 -0.12 3.25
C ALA A 97 4.83 -0.04 4.75
N MET A 98 4.59 1.17 5.24
CA MET A 98 4.14 1.41 6.60
C MET A 98 3.06 2.49 6.65
N THR A 99 2.19 2.38 7.66
CA THR A 99 1.27 3.46 8.02
C THR A 99 1.96 4.41 8.97
N VAL A 100 1.90 5.70 8.65
CA VAL A 100 2.37 6.77 9.52
C VAL A 100 1.15 7.42 10.14
N VAL A 101 1.10 7.46 11.47
CA VAL A 101 0.14 8.27 12.20
C VAL A 101 0.83 9.58 12.61
N ASN A 102 0.18 10.50 13.29
CA ASN A 102 0.85 11.65 13.92
C ASN A 102 0.94 11.45 15.45
N SER A 103 1.48 12.42 16.17
CA SER A 103 1.58 12.33 17.64
C SER A 103 0.23 12.30 18.36
N ALA A 104 -0.84 12.76 17.68
CA ALA A 104 -2.22 12.68 18.16
C ALA A 104 -2.90 11.36 17.76
N GLY A 105 -2.17 10.42 17.16
CA GLY A 105 -2.70 9.13 16.70
C GLY A 105 -3.58 9.22 15.44
N GLN A 106 -3.62 10.38 14.78
CA GLN A 106 -4.39 10.56 13.54
C GLN A 106 -3.59 10.03 12.35
N PHE A 107 -4.28 9.60 11.30
CA PHE A 107 -3.64 9.16 10.07
C PHE A 107 -2.79 10.27 9.43
N GLY A 108 -1.49 10.01 9.26
CA GLY A 108 -0.54 10.88 8.56
C GLY A 108 -0.29 10.46 7.11
N GLY A 109 -0.70 9.26 6.72
CA GLY A 109 -0.51 8.71 5.39
C GLY A 109 0.12 7.32 5.42
N SER A 110 0.45 6.81 4.25
CA SER A 110 1.22 5.59 4.08
C SER A 110 2.51 5.89 3.35
N HIS A 111 3.60 5.24 3.74
CA HIS A 111 4.90 5.39 3.10
C HIS A 111 5.25 4.07 2.45
N VAL A 112 5.68 4.10 1.19
CA VAL A 112 6.05 2.93 0.40
C VAL A 112 7.50 3.10 -0.02
N TYR A 113 8.29 2.08 0.24
CA TYR A 113 9.70 2.03 -0.05
C TYR A 113 9.95 1.00 -1.14
N PHE A 114 10.88 1.33 -2.03
CA PHE A 114 11.26 0.52 -3.18
C PHE A 114 12.73 0.79 -3.54
N VAL A 115 13.26 -0.02 -4.45
CA VAL A 115 14.61 0.17 -5.03
C VAL A 115 14.48 0.82 -6.40
N LYS A 116 15.29 1.85 -6.64
CA LYS A 116 15.35 2.63 -7.89
C LYS A 116 16.29 1.96 -8.89
N PRO A 117 16.23 2.32 -10.20
CA PRO A 117 17.09 1.73 -11.22
C PRO A 117 18.60 1.87 -10.98
N ASP A 118 19.02 2.91 -10.24
CA ASP A 118 20.40 3.14 -9.81
C ASP A 118 20.77 2.41 -8.51
N HIS A 119 19.93 1.47 -8.07
CA HIS A 119 20.06 0.70 -6.83
C HIS A 119 20.07 1.55 -5.56
N THR A 120 19.48 2.75 -5.58
CA THR A 120 19.18 3.51 -4.36
C THR A 120 17.78 3.21 -3.81
N LEU A 121 17.55 3.52 -2.53
CA LEU A 121 16.21 3.52 -1.96
C LEU A 121 15.38 4.71 -2.50
N GLY A 122 14.13 4.44 -2.84
CA GLY A 122 13.10 5.44 -3.14
C GLY A 122 11.93 5.34 -2.18
N GLU A 123 11.18 6.43 -2.06
CA GLU A 123 9.97 6.51 -1.23
C GLU A 123 8.82 7.21 -1.96
N PHE A 124 7.62 6.64 -1.81
CA PHE A 124 6.35 7.26 -2.18
C PHE A 124 5.51 7.48 -0.92
N ILE A 125 5.04 8.70 -0.73
CA ILE A 125 4.19 9.09 0.40
C ILE A 125 2.75 9.23 -0.11
N ALA A 126 1.92 8.27 0.28
CA ALA A 126 0.50 8.25 0.04
C ALA A 126 -0.24 9.06 1.12
N ASN A 127 -0.44 10.35 0.90
CA ASN A 127 -1.31 11.19 1.73
C ASN A 127 -2.20 12.07 0.83
N HIS A 128 -2.82 13.13 1.37
CA HIS A 128 -3.68 14.02 0.58
C HIS A 128 -2.93 14.75 -0.56
N ASN A 129 -1.62 14.96 -0.42
CA ASN A 129 -0.74 15.54 -1.43
C ASN A 129 0.38 14.54 -1.71
N PRO A 130 0.15 13.50 -2.52
CA PRO A 130 1.16 12.46 -2.71
C PRO A 130 2.48 13.02 -3.22
N THR A 131 3.59 12.51 -2.69
CA THR A 131 4.95 12.95 -3.03
C THR A 131 5.88 11.76 -3.24
N HIS A 132 6.83 11.92 -4.16
CA HIS A 132 7.93 10.98 -4.41
C HIS A 132 9.09 11.69 -5.13
N GLY A 133 10.20 10.97 -5.28
CA GLY A 133 11.31 11.36 -6.13
C GLY A 133 12.19 12.49 -5.57
N PRO A 134 13.11 13.04 -6.38
CA PRO A 134 14.17 13.95 -5.90
C PRO A 134 13.67 15.26 -5.27
N GLY A 135 12.48 15.72 -5.68
CA GLY A 135 11.85 16.93 -5.15
C GLY A 135 11.36 16.77 -3.71
N CYS A 136 11.10 15.54 -3.26
CA CYS A 136 10.57 15.26 -1.94
C CYS A 136 11.64 15.45 -0.85
N VAL A 137 11.48 16.48 -0.01
CA VAL A 137 12.43 16.84 1.05
C VAL A 137 12.43 15.86 2.22
N GLU A 138 11.32 15.16 2.44
CA GLU A 138 11.10 14.25 3.55
C GLU A 138 11.30 12.77 3.17
N CYS A 139 11.48 12.52 1.87
CA CYS A 139 11.65 11.18 1.31
C CYS A 139 13.10 10.70 1.45
N ILE A 140 13.27 9.39 1.58
CA ILE A 140 14.57 8.72 1.63
C ILE A 140 15.40 8.93 0.35
N ASP A 141 14.76 9.29 -0.77
CA ASP A 141 15.39 9.53 -2.08
C ASP A 141 16.63 10.42 -2.02
N ARG A 142 16.62 11.45 -1.16
CA ARG A 142 17.71 12.43 -1.07
C ARG A 142 18.99 11.89 -0.45
N GLU A 143 18.87 10.81 0.29
CA GLU A 143 19.98 10.23 1.02
C GLU A 143 20.89 9.39 0.11
N GLY A 144 20.35 8.92 -1.02
CA GLY A 144 21.10 8.10 -1.97
C GLY A 144 21.60 6.78 -1.37
N TYR A 145 20.92 6.25 -0.35
CA TYR A 145 21.30 4.99 0.30
C TYR A 145 21.27 3.85 -0.69
N GLN A 146 22.45 3.27 -0.92
CA GLN A 146 22.68 2.20 -1.88
C GLN A 146 22.23 0.85 -1.33
N VAL A 147 21.57 0.07 -2.17
CA VAL A 147 21.13 -1.30 -1.91
C VAL A 147 22.00 -2.26 -2.72
N VAL A 148 22.35 -3.41 -2.16
CA VAL A 148 23.04 -4.47 -2.90
C VAL A 148 22.17 -4.92 -4.09
N PRO A 149 22.67 -4.85 -5.34
CA PRO A 149 21.92 -5.33 -6.50
C PRO A 149 21.45 -6.77 -6.34
N GLY A 150 20.18 -7.03 -6.65
CA GLY A 150 19.56 -8.34 -6.52
C GLY A 150 19.06 -8.71 -5.11
N SER A 151 19.34 -7.88 -4.09
CA SER A 151 18.75 -8.08 -2.76
C SER A 151 17.23 -7.99 -2.82
N GLN A 152 16.55 -8.95 -2.21
CA GLN A 152 15.09 -8.96 -2.00
C GLN A 152 14.72 -8.52 -0.57
N VAL A 153 15.71 -8.22 0.26
CA VAL A 153 15.46 -7.78 1.65
C VAL A 153 15.09 -6.30 1.63
N LEU A 154 13.83 -6.02 1.91
CA LEU A 154 13.33 -4.69 2.22
C LEU A 154 12.23 -4.81 3.29
N TYR A 155 12.32 -4.05 4.37
CA TYR A 155 11.21 -3.88 5.29
C TYR A 155 11.05 -2.42 5.70
N ALA A 156 9.84 -2.08 6.12
CA ALA A 156 9.50 -0.77 6.64
C ALA A 156 8.71 -0.94 7.93
N ILE A 157 9.17 -0.30 8.99
CA ILE A 157 8.48 -0.27 10.27
C ILE A 157 8.50 1.13 10.82
N GLY A 158 7.38 1.55 11.38
CA GLY A 158 7.26 2.84 12.01
C GLY A 158 5.95 2.91 12.76
N THR A 159 6.01 3.60 13.89
CA THR A 159 4.83 4.19 14.50
C THR A 159 5.24 5.57 14.97
N THR A 160 4.34 6.53 14.93
CA THR A 160 4.58 7.87 15.48
C THR A 160 3.97 8.04 16.87
N SER A 161 3.34 6.99 17.41
CA SER A 161 2.74 7.02 18.75
C SER A 161 3.76 7.09 19.87
N SER A 162 5.04 6.81 19.58
CA SER A 162 6.16 7.05 20.49
C SER A 162 7.32 7.66 19.74
N LYS A 163 7.94 8.70 20.31
CA LYS A 163 9.19 9.29 19.78
C LYS A 163 10.35 8.29 19.70
N THR A 164 10.27 7.18 20.45
CA THR A 164 11.27 6.10 20.41
C THR A 164 11.09 5.19 19.20
N PHE A 165 9.87 5.08 18.66
CA PHE A 165 9.62 4.37 17.42
C PHE A 165 9.81 5.35 16.26
N ARG A 166 10.95 5.22 15.60
CA ARG A 166 11.29 6.02 14.43
C ARG A 166 10.77 5.32 13.18
N ARG A 167 10.57 6.07 12.07
CA ARG A 167 10.41 5.44 10.75
C ARG A 167 11.73 4.76 10.41
N ARG A 168 11.68 3.46 10.10
CA ARG A 168 12.86 2.60 9.92
C ARG A 168 12.66 1.76 8.67
N VAL A 169 13.69 1.71 7.84
CA VAL A 169 13.71 0.99 6.57
C VAL A 169 14.93 0.10 6.56
N GLY A 170 14.73 -1.21 6.58
CA GLY A 170 15.82 -2.19 6.56
C GLY A 170 16.09 -2.72 5.16
N PHE A 171 17.37 -2.82 4.80
CA PHE A 171 17.85 -3.26 3.49
C PHE A 171 19.27 -3.83 3.62
N VAL A 172 19.79 -4.49 2.57
CA VAL A 172 21.19 -4.91 2.53
C VAL A 172 22.00 -3.83 1.82
N SER A 173 22.96 -3.21 2.52
CA SER A 173 23.80 -2.15 1.96
C SER A 173 25.14 -2.71 1.40
N PRO A 174 25.73 -2.10 0.36
CA PRO A 174 27.05 -2.53 -0.14
C PRO A 174 28.18 -2.41 0.88
N GLY A 175 28.07 -1.49 1.84
CA GLY A 175 29.06 -1.32 2.91
C GLY A 175 29.07 -2.47 3.91
N GLN A 176 27.95 -3.20 4.01
CA GLN A 176 27.81 -4.38 4.86
C GLN A 176 26.99 -5.46 4.15
N PRO A 177 27.60 -6.13 3.15
CA PRO A 177 26.91 -7.18 2.42
C PRO A 177 26.60 -8.35 3.37
N ASN A 178 25.44 -8.98 3.18
CA ASN A 178 24.91 -10.10 3.98
C ASN A 178 24.44 -9.75 5.40
N THR A 179 24.41 -8.47 5.77
CA THR A 179 23.72 -8.02 6.99
C THR A 179 22.65 -6.99 6.62
N ILE A 180 21.72 -6.76 7.55
CA ILE A 180 20.70 -5.73 7.38
C ILE A 180 21.23 -4.41 7.94
N THR A 181 21.24 -3.40 7.09
CA THR A 181 21.39 -1.99 7.43
C THR A 181 20.01 -1.36 7.58
N GLU A 182 19.82 -0.50 8.57
CA GLU A 182 18.55 0.19 8.82
C GLU A 182 18.72 1.71 8.65
N ALA A 183 17.99 2.29 7.69
CA ALA A 183 17.81 3.73 7.57
C ALA A 183 16.74 4.19 8.55
N THR A 184 17.06 5.16 9.39
CA THR A 184 16.21 5.65 10.47
C THR A 184 15.95 7.14 10.35
N TRP A 185 14.67 7.53 10.29
CA TRP A 185 14.25 8.93 10.29
C TRP A 185 14.25 9.53 11.70
N ASN A 186 14.97 10.62 11.88
CA ASN A 186 14.91 11.41 13.09
C ASN A 186 13.83 12.50 12.97
N ILE A 187 12.81 12.43 13.84
CA ILE A 187 11.68 13.36 13.80
C ILE A 187 12.05 14.78 14.22
N ASP A 188 13.09 14.95 15.04
CA ASP A 188 13.53 16.24 15.58
C ASP A 188 14.43 16.97 14.57
N THR A 189 15.38 16.25 13.96
CA THR A 189 16.31 16.85 12.98
C THR A 189 15.77 16.82 11.54
N LYS A 190 14.71 16.05 11.27
CA LYS A 190 14.17 15.81 9.92
C LYS A 190 15.25 15.28 8.96
N GLN A 191 16.09 14.39 9.47
CA GLN A 191 17.17 13.77 8.71
C GLN A 191 17.12 12.27 8.85
N TRP A 192 17.52 11.57 7.80
CA TRP A 192 17.80 10.15 7.87
C TRP A 192 19.20 9.92 8.41
N SER A 193 19.40 8.73 8.97
CA SER A 193 20.69 8.24 9.42
C SER A 193 20.74 6.73 9.25
N LEU A 194 21.93 6.17 9.02
CA LEU A 194 22.12 4.73 8.96
C LEU A 194 22.52 4.17 10.31
N ALA A 195 21.91 3.05 10.67
CA ALA A 195 22.35 2.18 11.74
C ALA A 195 22.49 0.76 11.19
N VAL A 196 23.35 -0.02 11.83
CA VAL A 196 23.56 -1.42 11.48
C VAL A 196 22.91 -2.24 12.57
N LEU A 197 22.18 -3.29 12.18
CA LEU A 197 21.64 -4.21 13.17
C LEU A 197 22.81 -4.86 13.92
N PRO A 198 22.84 -4.77 15.26
CA PRO A 198 23.89 -5.42 16.05
C PRO A 198 23.79 -6.94 15.90
N ASP A 199 24.96 -7.59 15.94
CA ASP A 199 25.09 -9.05 15.94
C ASP A 199 24.41 -9.72 17.15
#